data_AF-A0A3M2EZT7-F1
#
_entry.id   AF-A0A3M2EZT7-F1
#
_cell.length_a   1.000
_cell.length_b   1.000
_cell.length_c   1.000
_cell.angle_alpha   90.00
_cell.angle_beta   90.00
_cell.angle_gamma   90.00
#
_symmetry.space_group_name_H-M   'P 1'
#
loop_
_entity.id
_entity.type
_entity.pdbx_description
1 polymer ?
#
loop_
_entity_poly.entity_id
_entity_poly.type
_entity_poly.pdbx_seq_one_letter_code
_entity_poly.pdbx_strand_id
1 'polypeptide(L)'
;ALSHELRTHGTVEALFARHLSAGDEHVGPAIQGFSTGILTALEGTPARLRKHLARPASGSACKRLAMYLRWMVRPGPVDLGIWSRIRPAHLVLPLDVHSGRQARALGLIDRAANDWKAALELTRRCRRLCPEDPARYDYAFFGAGAYGVSLDARFTGANTRTATSSPTRR
;
A
#
# COMPACT_ATOMS: atom_id res chain seq x y z
N ALA A 1 -8.87 19.93 -12.03
CA ALA A 1 -8.74 18.47 -12.23
C ALA A 1 -9.64 17.70 -11.25
N LEU A 2 -9.33 17.65 -9.94
CA LEU A 2 -10.15 16.86 -8.99
C LEU A 2 -11.63 17.26 -8.94
N SER A 3 -11.96 18.55 -8.89
CA SER A 3 -13.37 18.99 -8.90
C SER A 3 -14.11 18.62 -10.20
N HIS A 4 -13.39 18.53 -11.32
CA HIS A 4 -13.95 18.08 -12.60
C HIS A 4 -14.25 16.57 -12.55
N GLU A 5 -13.28 15.77 -12.08
CA GLU A 5 -13.46 14.33 -11.87
C GLU A 5 -14.60 14.04 -10.88
N LEU A 6 -14.72 14.80 -9.79
CA LEU A 6 -15.80 14.62 -8.80
C LEU A 6 -17.18 14.94 -9.36
N ARG A 7 -17.32 15.97 -10.22
CA ARG A 7 -18.59 16.22 -10.91
C ARG A 7 -18.96 15.10 -11.87
N THR A 8 -17.97 14.46 -12.47
CA THR A 8 -18.18 13.39 -13.45
C THR A 8 -18.50 12.05 -12.78
N HIS A 9 -17.92 11.79 -11.60
CA HIS A 9 -17.93 10.46 -10.98
C HIS A 9 -18.59 10.41 -9.58
N GLY A 10 -19.02 11.56 -9.05
CA GLY A 10 -19.74 11.69 -7.79
C GLY A 10 -18.83 11.67 -6.55
N THR A 11 -18.06 10.58 -6.36
CA THR A 11 -17.26 10.40 -5.13
C THR A 11 -15.79 10.07 -5.44
N VAL A 12 -14.90 10.38 -4.48
CA VAL A 12 -13.49 9.97 -4.58
C VAL A 12 -13.36 8.45 -4.61
N GLU A 13 -14.20 7.73 -3.85
CA GLU A 13 -14.24 6.26 -3.89
C GLU A 13 -14.51 5.75 -5.29
N ALA A 14 -15.50 6.31 -6.00
CA ALA A 14 -15.83 5.93 -7.37
C ALA A 14 -14.65 6.15 -8.34
N LEU A 15 -13.86 7.20 -8.13
CA LEU A 15 -12.66 7.48 -8.95
C LEU A 15 -11.59 6.38 -8.83
N PHE A 16 -11.43 5.78 -7.65
CA PHE A 16 -10.55 4.63 -7.46
C PHE A 16 -11.22 3.33 -7.92
N ALA A 17 -12.45 3.07 -7.46
CA ALA A 17 -13.14 1.80 -7.63
C ALA A 17 -13.43 1.46 -9.10
N ARG A 18 -13.62 2.45 -9.99
CA ARG A 18 -13.83 2.21 -11.43
C ARG A 18 -12.66 1.51 -12.13
N HIS A 19 -11.48 1.60 -11.54
CA HIS A 19 -10.24 1.01 -12.06
C HIS A 19 -9.90 -0.32 -11.37
N LEU A 20 -10.80 -0.84 -10.53
CA LEU A 20 -10.62 -2.09 -9.81
C LEU A 20 -11.65 -3.12 -10.29
N SER A 21 -11.17 -4.22 -10.85
CA SER A 21 -11.97 -5.36 -11.29
C SER A 21 -12.07 -6.41 -10.20
N ALA A 22 -13.10 -7.28 -10.26
CA ALA A 22 -13.30 -8.34 -9.28
C ALA A 22 -12.13 -9.33 -9.18
N GLY A 23 -11.35 -9.50 -10.26
CA GLY A 23 -10.16 -10.35 -10.31
C GLY A 23 -8.87 -9.69 -9.83
N ASP A 24 -8.88 -8.40 -9.50
CA ASP A 24 -7.67 -7.71 -9.08
C ASP A 24 -7.24 -8.14 -7.68
N GLU A 25 -6.00 -8.61 -7.57
CA GLU A 25 -5.41 -9.05 -6.30
C GLU A 25 -5.15 -7.88 -5.34
N HIS A 26 -5.08 -6.64 -5.86
CA HIS A 26 -4.68 -5.47 -5.08
C HIS A 26 -5.12 -4.14 -5.70
N VAL A 27 -5.09 -3.05 -4.93
CA VAL A 27 -5.47 -1.68 -5.34
C VAL A 27 -4.51 -0.98 -6.33
N GLY A 28 -3.46 -1.65 -6.83
CA GLY A 28 -2.52 -1.06 -7.80
C GLY A 28 -3.18 -0.41 -9.03
N PRO A 29 -4.09 -1.10 -9.75
CA PRO A 29 -4.86 -0.51 -10.85
C PRO A 29 -5.67 0.71 -10.42
N ALA A 30 -6.30 0.67 -9.24
CA ALA A 30 -7.04 1.80 -8.68
C ALA A 30 -6.16 3.04 -8.47
N ILE A 31 -4.97 2.87 -7.88
CA ILE A 31 -4.00 3.97 -7.68
C ILE A 31 -3.50 4.50 -9.04
N GLN A 32 -3.17 3.60 -9.97
CA GLN A 32 -2.70 3.97 -11.30
C GLN A 32 -3.74 4.82 -12.04
N GLY A 33 -4.98 4.34 -12.08
CA GLY A 33 -6.07 4.97 -12.81
C GLY A 33 -6.54 6.27 -12.17
N PHE A 34 -6.61 6.35 -10.84
CA PHE A 34 -6.89 7.60 -10.11
C PHE A 34 -5.86 8.69 -10.45
N SER A 35 -4.57 8.39 -10.29
CA SER A 35 -3.51 9.35 -10.54
C SER A 35 -3.45 9.75 -12.02
N THR A 36 -3.62 8.79 -12.93
CA THR A 36 -3.61 9.07 -14.37
C THR A 36 -4.80 9.92 -14.78
N GLY A 37 -6.02 9.57 -14.33
CA GLY A 37 -7.22 10.33 -14.60
C GLY A 37 -7.09 11.79 -14.18
N ILE A 38 -6.63 12.07 -12.95
CA ILE A 38 -6.43 13.45 -12.50
C ILE A 38 -5.37 14.19 -13.35
N LEU A 39 -4.30 13.50 -13.74
CA LEU A 39 -3.21 14.10 -14.54
C LEU A 39 -3.62 14.41 -15.98
N THR A 40 -4.65 13.72 -16.52
CA THR A 40 -5.11 13.87 -17.90
C THR A 40 -6.50 14.50 -18.02
N ALA A 41 -7.18 14.78 -16.90
CA ALA A 41 -8.57 15.26 -16.87
C ALA A 41 -8.78 16.60 -17.59
N LEU A 42 -7.76 17.48 -17.60
CA LEU A 42 -7.85 18.80 -18.20
C LEU A 42 -6.60 19.10 -19.02
N GLU A 43 -6.77 19.71 -20.18
CA GLU A 43 -5.67 20.32 -20.92
C GLU A 43 -4.95 21.37 -20.04
N GLY A 44 -3.63 21.44 -20.16
CA GLY A 44 -2.82 22.35 -19.34
C GLY A 44 -2.62 21.92 -17.88
N THR A 45 -3.00 20.70 -17.50
CA THR A 45 -2.73 20.18 -16.14
C THR A 45 -1.24 20.32 -15.78
N PRO A 46 -0.87 21.04 -14.72
CA PRO A 46 0.52 21.36 -14.44
C PRO A 46 1.40 20.12 -14.25
N ALA A 47 2.51 20.04 -14.98
CA ALA A 47 3.47 18.92 -14.91
C ALA A 47 3.96 18.64 -13.48
N ARG A 48 4.04 19.69 -12.63
CA ARG A 48 4.40 19.59 -11.21
C ARG A 48 3.45 18.72 -10.37
N LEU A 49 2.25 18.38 -10.86
CA LEU A 49 1.34 17.48 -10.14
C LEU A 49 1.80 16.02 -10.19
N ARG A 50 2.62 15.64 -11.20
CA ARG A 50 3.12 14.26 -11.34
C ARG A 50 3.90 13.77 -10.12
N LYS A 51 4.62 14.66 -9.42
CA LYS A 51 5.34 14.33 -8.17
C LYS A 51 4.43 14.11 -6.96
N HIS A 52 3.17 14.54 -7.03
CA HIS A 52 2.19 14.41 -5.93
C HIS A 52 1.20 13.26 -6.16
N LEU A 53 1.00 12.85 -7.41
CA LEU A 53 0.11 11.77 -7.82
C LEU A 53 0.93 10.53 -8.19
N ALA A 54 1.38 9.82 -7.17
CA ALA A 54 2.19 8.62 -7.31
C ALA A 54 1.46 7.55 -8.14
N ARG A 55 2.24 6.80 -8.94
CA ARG A 55 1.74 5.74 -9.83
C ARG A 55 2.61 4.49 -9.68
N PRO A 56 2.03 3.29 -9.58
CA PRO A 56 2.79 2.04 -9.59
C PRO A 56 3.72 1.94 -10.81
N ALA A 57 3.24 2.34 -11.99
CA ALA A 57 4.00 2.28 -13.23
C ALA A 57 5.25 3.20 -13.25
N SER A 58 5.31 4.23 -12.39
CA SER A 58 6.47 5.11 -12.30
C SER A 58 7.50 4.66 -11.25
N GLY A 59 7.40 3.42 -10.75
CA GLY A 59 8.31 2.88 -9.74
C GLY A 59 8.14 3.46 -8.34
N SER A 60 7.08 4.24 -8.07
CA SER A 60 6.82 4.75 -6.72
C SER A 60 6.26 3.64 -5.82
N ALA A 61 6.67 3.57 -4.56
CA ALA A 61 5.98 2.74 -3.56
C ALA A 61 4.52 3.15 -3.31
N CYS A 62 4.10 4.32 -3.83
CA CYS A 62 2.73 4.83 -3.70
C CYS A 62 2.24 4.96 -2.25
N LYS A 63 3.17 5.04 -1.27
CA LYS A 63 2.89 5.06 0.18
C LYS A 63 1.69 5.92 0.55
N ARG A 64 1.67 7.17 0.08
CA ARG A 64 0.62 8.15 0.44
C ARG A 64 -0.77 7.69 0.00
N LEU A 65 -0.88 7.15 -1.21
CA LEU A 65 -2.15 6.67 -1.74
C LEU A 65 -2.53 5.32 -1.14
N ALA A 66 -1.56 4.44 -0.88
CA ALA A 66 -1.79 3.20 -0.14
C ALA A 66 -2.30 3.49 1.29
N MET A 67 -1.71 4.47 1.99
CA MET A 67 -2.15 4.87 3.33
C MET A 67 -3.53 5.54 3.31
N TYR A 68 -3.77 6.41 2.33
CA TYR A 68 -5.09 7.00 2.15
C TYR A 68 -6.16 5.92 1.95
N LEU A 69 -5.94 4.98 1.01
CA LEU A 69 -6.87 3.88 0.78
C LEU A 69 -7.07 3.01 2.03
N ARG A 70 -6.01 2.75 2.79
CA ARG A 70 -6.12 2.04 4.07
C ARG A 70 -7.06 2.76 5.03
N TRP A 71 -6.87 4.06 5.27
CA TRP A 71 -7.75 4.86 6.12
C TRP A 71 -9.19 4.84 5.65
N MET A 72 -9.43 4.96 4.34
CA MET A 72 -10.80 5.02 3.82
C MET A 72 -11.52 3.66 3.88
N VAL A 73 -10.79 2.56 3.69
CA VAL A 73 -11.37 1.21 3.50
C VAL A 73 -11.42 0.39 4.79
N ARG A 74 -10.38 0.43 5.63
CA ARG A 74 -10.35 -0.40 6.85
C ARG A 74 -11.18 0.24 7.95
N PRO A 75 -11.98 -0.52 8.70
CA PRO A 75 -12.53 -0.04 9.95
C PRO A 75 -11.46 -0.06 11.05
N GLY A 76 -11.51 0.89 11.99
CA GLY A 76 -10.66 0.84 13.17
C GLY A 76 -10.69 2.12 14.00
N PRO A 77 -9.92 2.17 15.10
CA PRO A 77 -9.83 3.36 15.95
C PRO A 77 -9.11 4.53 15.27
N VAL A 78 -8.34 4.27 14.22
CA VAL A 78 -7.57 5.28 13.45
C VAL A 78 -8.00 5.32 11.98
N ASP A 79 -8.42 4.20 11.42
CA ASP A 79 -8.91 4.12 10.04
C ASP A 79 -10.42 4.47 10.01
N LEU A 80 -10.84 5.30 9.06
CA LEU A 80 -12.21 5.82 8.95
C LEU A 80 -13.23 4.74 8.55
N GLY A 81 -12.85 3.83 7.66
CA GLY A 81 -13.71 2.71 7.24
C GLY A 81 -15.00 3.11 6.52
N ILE A 82 -15.02 4.25 5.84
CA ILE A 82 -16.21 4.81 5.19
C ILE A 82 -16.40 4.37 3.73
N TRP A 83 -15.46 3.59 3.16
CA TRP A 83 -15.54 3.05 1.80
C TRP A 83 -15.84 1.55 1.81
N SER A 84 -16.64 1.09 0.86
CA SER A 84 -17.16 -0.28 0.78
C SER A 84 -16.95 -0.96 -0.58
N ARG A 85 -16.68 -0.19 -1.65
CA ARG A 85 -16.44 -0.71 -3.00
C ARG A 85 -15.05 -1.32 -3.16
N ILE A 86 -14.12 -0.99 -2.27
CA ILE A 86 -12.79 -1.57 -2.19
C ILE A 86 -12.72 -2.36 -0.88
N ARG A 87 -12.32 -3.62 -0.94
CA ARG A 87 -12.22 -4.50 0.23
C ARG A 87 -10.84 -4.40 0.90
N PRO A 88 -10.73 -4.59 2.24
CA PRO A 88 -9.45 -4.64 2.93
C PRO A 88 -8.44 -5.64 2.32
N ALA A 89 -8.91 -6.77 1.79
CA ALA A 89 -8.10 -7.79 1.13
C ALA A 89 -7.30 -7.25 -0.08
N HIS A 90 -7.81 -6.20 -0.76
CA HIS A 90 -7.14 -5.57 -1.89
C HIS A 90 -6.03 -4.59 -1.47
N LEU A 91 -5.98 -4.18 -0.19
CA LEU A 91 -5.07 -3.14 0.24
C LEU A 91 -3.60 -3.59 0.17
N VAL A 92 -2.74 -2.62 -0.15
CA VAL A 92 -1.29 -2.77 -0.16
C VAL A 92 -0.73 -2.01 1.03
N LEU A 93 0.27 -2.57 1.71
CA LEU A 93 0.88 -1.89 2.86
C LEU A 93 1.54 -0.57 2.42
N PRO A 94 1.36 0.52 3.18
CA PRO A 94 2.02 1.80 2.91
C PRO A 94 3.53 1.72 3.24
N LEU A 95 4.34 1.32 2.26
CA LEU A 95 5.78 1.16 2.43
C LEU A 95 6.53 2.50 2.36
N ASP A 96 7.34 2.79 3.37
CA ASP A 96 8.27 3.91 3.45
C ASP A 96 9.69 3.49 3.84
N VAL A 97 10.58 4.45 4.07
CA VAL A 97 11.99 4.18 4.40
C VAL A 97 12.15 3.41 5.71
N HIS A 98 11.38 3.77 6.74
CA HIS A 98 11.48 3.14 8.06
C HIS A 98 10.85 1.74 8.05
N SER A 99 9.62 1.64 7.59
CA SER A 99 8.92 0.35 7.44
C SER A 99 9.67 -0.60 6.50
N GLY A 100 10.24 -0.10 5.40
CA GLY A 100 11.08 -0.90 4.51
C GLY A 100 12.38 -1.37 5.16
N ARG A 101 12.99 -0.57 6.05
CA ARG A 101 14.16 -1.02 6.82
C ARG A 101 13.77 -2.15 7.77
N GLN A 102 12.68 -1.98 8.53
CA GLN A 102 12.23 -3.00 9.48
C GLN A 102 11.81 -4.30 8.77
N ALA A 103 11.07 -4.19 7.66
CA ALA A 103 10.67 -5.35 6.88
C ALA A 103 11.87 -6.13 6.32
N ARG A 104 12.96 -5.46 5.91
CA ARG A 104 14.20 -6.13 5.49
C ARG A 104 14.93 -6.78 6.66
N ALA A 105 15.05 -6.10 7.79
CA ALA A 105 15.65 -6.67 9.01
C ALA A 105 14.91 -7.94 9.48
N LEU A 106 13.59 -7.99 9.27
CA LEU A 106 12.74 -9.15 9.53
C LEU A 106 12.73 -10.20 8.41
N GLY A 107 13.48 -10.02 7.32
CA GLY A 107 13.51 -10.95 6.19
C GLY A 107 12.18 -11.04 5.41
N LEU A 108 11.32 -10.01 5.49
CA LEU A 108 10.02 -9.98 4.80
C LEU A 108 10.13 -9.41 3.38
N ILE A 109 11.13 -8.58 3.12
CA ILE A 109 11.44 -8.00 1.81
C ILE A 109 12.91 -8.28 1.50
N ASP A 110 13.18 -8.82 0.30
CA ASP A 110 14.55 -9.01 -0.21
C ASP A 110 14.98 -7.84 -1.11
N ARG A 111 14.02 -7.15 -1.75
CA ARG A 111 14.28 -6.02 -2.65
C ARG A 111 14.89 -4.82 -1.92
N ALA A 112 16.05 -4.35 -2.39
CA ALA A 112 16.75 -3.19 -1.81
C ALA A 112 16.01 -1.84 -1.98
N ALA A 113 15.31 -1.63 -3.10
CA ALA A 113 14.58 -0.39 -3.37
C ALA A 113 13.23 -0.34 -2.63
N ASN A 114 12.82 0.84 -2.18
CA ASN A 114 11.46 1.08 -1.65
C ASN A 114 10.54 1.54 -2.78
N ASP A 115 10.09 0.60 -3.61
CA ASP A 115 9.19 0.85 -4.73
C ASP A 115 7.91 0.00 -4.64
N TRP A 116 7.05 0.11 -5.66
CA TRP A 116 5.80 -0.64 -5.71
C TRP A 116 6.02 -2.15 -5.59
N LYS A 117 7.10 -2.68 -6.17
CA LYS A 117 7.40 -4.11 -6.14
C LYS A 117 7.73 -4.56 -4.71
N ALA A 118 8.49 -3.77 -3.96
CA ALA A 118 8.75 -4.03 -2.54
C ALA A 118 7.48 -3.94 -1.69
N ALA A 119 6.60 -2.97 -1.97
CA ALA A 119 5.31 -2.87 -1.28
C ALA A 119 4.41 -4.10 -1.53
N LEU A 120 4.38 -4.58 -2.77
CA LEU A 120 3.69 -5.82 -3.12
C LEU A 120 4.32 -7.05 -2.48
N GLU A 121 5.65 -7.14 -2.43
CA GLU A 121 6.38 -8.23 -1.77
C GLU A 121 6.00 -8.31 -0.29
N LEU A 122 6.09 -7.20 0.44
CA LEU A 122 5.68 -7.13 1.85
C LEU A 122 4.20 -7.50 2.02
N THR A 123 3.33 -6.97 1.15
CA THR A 123 1.89 -7.26 1.18
C THR A 123 1.61 -8.73 0.98
N ARG A 124 2.29 -9.41 0.05
CA ARG A 124 2.14 -10.86 -0.14
C ARG A 124 2.58 -11.65 1.08
N ARG A 125 3.63 -11.22 1.79
CA ARG A 125 4.02 -11.87 3.06
C ARG A 125 2.95 -11.70 4.13
N CYS A 126 2.46 -10.47 4.32
CA CYS A 126 1.40 -10.17 5.28
C CYS A 126 0.07 -10.87 4.94
N ARG A 127 -0.23 -11.02 3.65
CA ARG A 127 -1.42 -11.74 3.14
C ARG A 127 -1.41 -13.22 3.51
N ARG A 128 -0.24 -13.86 3.65
CA ARG A 128 -0.16 -15.24 4.16
C ARG A 128 -0.59 -15.36 5.63
N LEU A 129 -0.52 -14.26 6.38
CA LEU A 129 -0.91 -14.21 7.79
C LEU A 129 -2.39 -13.82 7.95
N CYS A 130 -2.87 -12.86 7.16
CA CYS A 130 -4.27 -12.43 7.14
C CYS A 130 -4.71 -12.12 5.71
N PRO A 131 -5.29 -13.10 4.98
CA PRO A 131 -5.70 -12.92 3.59
C PRO A 131 -6.75 -11.82 3.39
N GLU A 132 -7.69 -11.72 4.32
CA GLU A 132 -8.82 -10.78 4.25
C GLU A 132 -8.44 -9.33 4.58
N ASP A 133 -7.30 -9.11 5.23
CA ASP A 133 -6.83 -7.77 5.62
C ASP A 133 -5.31 -7.77 5.82
N PRO A 134 -4.50 -7.83 4.75
CA PRO A 134 -3.05 -7.82 4.86
C PRO A 134 -2.51 -6.48 5.37
N ALA A 135 -3.22 -5.37 5.13
CA ALA A 135 -2.78 -4.03 5.51
C ALA A 135 -2.87 -3.74 7.02
N ARG A 136 -3.53 -4.61 7.80
CA ARG A 136 -3.57 -4.49 9.27
C ARG A 136 -2.18 -4.46 9.93
N TYR A 137 -1.19 -5.10 9.30
CA TYR A 137 0.14 -5.25 9.86
C TYR A 137 1.03 -4.02 9.69
N ASP A 138 0.55 -2.95 9.05
CA ASP A 138 1.35 -1.73 8.88
C ASP A 138 1.88 -1.18 10.21
N TYR A 139 1.09 -1.30 11.29
CA TYR A 139 1.44 -0.75 12.61
C TYR A 139 2.63 -1.47 13.21
N ALA A 140 2.81 -2.75 12.88
CA ALA A 140 3.91 -3.56 13.37
C ALA A 140 5.27 -3.02 12.88
N PHE A 141 5.29 -2.28 11.77
CA PHE A 141 6.52 -1.70 11.21
C PHE A 141 6.81 -0.28 11.70
N PHE A 142 5.88 0.35 12.42
CA PHE A 142 6.00 1.75 12.83
C PHE A 142 6.72 1.92 14.18
N GLY A 143 6.47 1.03 15.15
CA GLY A 143 6.95 1.16 16.54
C GLY A 143 8.47 1.34 16.68
N ALA A 144 9.27 0.36 16.27
CA ALA A 144 10.73 0.46 16.39
C ALA A 144 11.32 1.52 15.42
N GLY A 145 10.80 1.60 14.20
CA GLY A 145 11.34 2.45 13.13
C GLY A 145 11.17 3.95 13.32
N ALA A 146 10.08 4.41 13.96
CA ALA A 146 9.80 5.84 14.16
C ALA A 146 10.71 6.49 15.22
N TYR A 147 11.18 5.72 16.21
CA TYR A 147 12.07 6.21 17.27
C TYR A 147 13.55 5.95 16.99
N GLY A 148 13.91 5.51 15.77
CA GLY A 148 15.30 5.18 15.42
C GLY A 148 15.83 3.93 16.12
N VAL A 149 14.97 3.17 16.80
CA VAL A 149 15.33 1.94 17.50
C VAL A 149 15.37 0.81 16.47
N SER A 150 16.53 0.18 16.36
CA SER A 150 16.63 -1.04 15.55
C SER A 150 15.98 -2.19 16.31
N LEU A 151 15.31 -3.09 15.59
CA LEU A 151 14.79 -4.31 16.20
C LEU A 151 15.95 -5.10 16.84
N ASP A 152 15.72 -5.61 18.05
CA ASP A 152 16.70 -6.39 18.78
C ASP A 152 17.20 -7.57 17.93
N ALA A 153 18.51 -7.85 18.00
CA ALA A 153 19.17 -8.92 17.27
C ALA A 153 18.51 -10.29 17.50
N ARG A 154 17.87 -10.52 18.65
CA ARG A 154 17.11 -11.75 18.93
C ARG A 154 15.90 -11.95 18.02
N PHE A 155 15.33 -10.89 17.45
CA PHE A 155 14.18 -10.94 16.54
C PHE A 155 14.57 -10.83 15.07
N THR A 156 15.78 -10.34 14.79
CA THR A 156 16.29 -10.15 13.43
C THR A 156 17.28 -11.22 13.01
N GLY A 157 17.99 -11.85 13.96
CA GLY A 157 18.79 -13.07 13.83
C GLY A 157 19.74 -13.15 12.64
N ALA A 158 20.38 -14.31 12.45
CA ALA A 158 20.92 -14.69 11.16
C ALA A 158 19.76 -15.18 10.28
N ASN A 159 18.84 -14.29 9.89
CA ASN A 159 17.61 -14.59 9.13
C ASN A 159 17.92 -15.27 7.77
N THR A 160 18.35 -16.54 7.82
CA THR A 160 18.51 -17.47 6.73
C THR A 160 17.19 -18.20 6.61
N ARG A 161 16.37 -17.76 5.67
CA ARG A 161 15.03 -18.31 5.46
C ARG A 161 15.16 -19.75 4.94
N THR A 162 14.90 -20.74 5.80
CA THR A 162 14.58 -22.10 5.36
C THR A 162 13.10 -22.19 5.02
N ALA A 163 12.75 -22.97 3.99
CA ALA A 163 11.40 -23.04 3.41
C ALA A 163 10.28 -23.39 4.44
N THR A 164 10.65 -23.98 5.57
CA THR A 164 9.79 -24.43 6.68
C THR A 164 9.36 -23.34 7.66
N SER A 165 9.89 -22.11 7.56
CA SER A 165 9.59 -21.00 8.48
C SER A 165 8.29 -20.23 8.20
N SER A 166 7.56 -20.59 7.14
CA SER A 166 6.23 -20.01 6.88
C SER A 166 5.18 -20.71 7.74
N PRO A 167 4.21 -19.98 8.33
CA PRO A 167 3.14 -20.61 9.09
C PRO A 167 2.44 -21.63 8.20
N THR A 168 2.34 -22.86 8.69
CA THR A 168 1.58 -23.94 8.07
C THR A 168 0.15 -23.48 7.88
N ARG A 169 -0.42 -23.69 6.69
CA ARG A 169 -1.86 -23.49 6.47
C ARG A 169 -2.59 -24.35 7.51
N ARG A 170 -3.31 -23.69 8.42
CA ARG A 170 -4.35 -24.33 9.22
C ARG A 170 -5.57 -24.57 8.35
#